data_AF-A0A809Y5F0-F1
#
_entry.id   AF-A0A809Y5F0-F1
#
_cell.length_a   1.000
_cell.length_b   1.000
_cell.length_c   1.000
_cell.angle_alpha   90.00
_cell.angle_beta   90.00
_cell.angle_gamma   90.00
#
_symmetry.space_group_name_H-M   'P 1'
#
loop_
_entity.id
_entity.type
_entity.pdbx_description
1 polymer ?
#
loop_
_entity_poly.entity_id
_entity_poly.type
_entity_poly.pdbx_seq_one_letter_code
_entity_poly.pdbx_strand_id
1 'polypeptide(L)'
;MADGSKLPKAAQLKILRLEDAEQQAQTLISSTVRRIGELERIIMNNPDGDRGDAIREEIAMLRERRDEHTDRHRSCCDVNAAIRRYLEMLPANAVLSDAKRIKVRPKTGENVTEAVDRVRRDIGKLVAEKFQVEQAGLPMNEISAKARDWISRCAETARPQITATHNEFAITFNVYDQRASVPMPDVAAIMAFLDPEKLTKRIDEVIEQMPKPRLALSAEQKAKRLREIKHLLYERETEEEALISLAEEQGQTIDRRPTADPRAILGLVVDRSGVRAA
;
A
#
# COMPACT_ATOMS: atom_id res chain seq x y z
N MET A 1 -8.93 8.50 -21.57
CA MET A 1 -7.65 8.90 -20.94
C MET A 1 -7.74 10.37 -20.59
N ALA A 2 -7.29 10.77 -19.40
CA ALA A 2 -7.23 12.20 -19.05
C ALA A 2 -6.47 12.93 -20.15
N ASP A 3 -7.04 14.01 -20.67
CA ASP A 3 -6.43 14.79 -21.73
C ASP A 3 -5.08 15.32 -21.23
N GLY A 4 -3.98 14.78 -21.79
CA GLY A 4 -2.61 15.07 -21.34
C GLY A 4 -2.29 16.56 -21.38
N SER A 5 -3.06 17.34 -22.13
CA SER A 5 -3.05 18.80 -22.19
C SER A 5 -3.24 19.49 -20.83
N LYS A 6 -3.86 18.83 -19.85
CA LYS A 6 -4.14 19.40 -18.52
C LYS A 6 -3.01 19.22 -17.50
N LEU A 7 -1.97 18.47 -17.83
CA LEU A 7 -0.83 18.27 -16.94
C LEU A 7 0.13 19.47 -16.99
N PRO A 8 0.74 19.86 -15.86
CA PRO A 8 1.85 20.79 -15.86
C PRO A 8 2.97 20.33 -16.81
N LYS A 9 3.61 21.29 -17.49
CA LYS A 9 4.66 21.00 -18.50
C LYS A 9 5.81 20.17 -17.93
N ALA A 10 6.18 20.39 -16.66
CA ALA A 10 7.23 19.62 -16.00
C ALA A 10 6.86 18.13 -15.87
N ALA A 11 5.61 17.83 -15.49
CA ALA A 11 5.12 16.46 -15.39
C ALA A 11 5.00 15.79 -16.76
N GLN A 12 4.54 16.50 -17.80
CA GLN A 12 4.50 15.99 -19.17
C GLN A 12 5.90 15.57 -19.65
N LEU A 13 6.90 16.44 -19.45
CA LEU A 13 8.29 16.12 -19.80
C LEU A 13 8.84 14.93 -19.00
N LYS A 14 8.46 14.82 -17.72
CA LYS A 14 8.87 13.68 -16.87
C LYS A 14 8.27 12.37 -17.38
N ILE A 15 6.99 12.36 -17.77
CA ILE A 15 6.33 11.18 -18.36
C ILE A 15 7.04 10.75 -19.64
N LEU A 16 7.32 11.68 -20.55
CA LEU A 16 8.04 11.37 -21.80
C LEU A 16 9.42 10.74 -21.50
N ARG A 17 10.17 11.29 -20.54
CA ARG A 17 11.47 10.72 -20.13
C ARG A 17 11.34 9.31 -19.56
N LEU A 18 10.28 9.02 -18.80
CA LEU A 18 10.05 7.68 -18.25
C LEU A 18 9.64 6.67 -19.33
N GLU A 19 8.87 7.11 -20.33
CA GLU A 19 8.52 6.29 -21.50
C GLU A 19 9.76 6.03 -22.38
N ASP A 20 10.60 7.05 -22.61
CA ASP A 20 11.88 6.88 -23.30
C ASP A 20 12.79 5.90 -22.56
N ALA A 21 12.87 5.99 -21.22
CA ALA A 21 13.67 5.07 -20.42
C ALA A 21 13.18 3.61 -20.51
N GLU A 22 11.87 3.39 -20.54
CA GLU A 22 11.26 2.07 -20.78
C GLU A 22 11.66 1.54 -22.17
N GLN A 23 11.48 2.34 -23.23
CA GLN A 23 11.83 1.96 -24.60
C GLN A 23 13.33 1.68 -24.79
N GLN A 24 14.19 2.47 -24.13
CA GLN A 24 15.63 2.26 -24.12
C GLN A 24 15.99 0.92 -23.48
N ALA A 25 15.40 0.60 -22.32
CA ALA A 25 15.61 -0.68 -21.66
C ALA A 25 15.16 -1.85 -22.56
N GLN A 26 14.01 -1.72 -23.21
CA GLN A 26 13.52 -2.72 -24.16
C GLN A 26 14.48 -2.92 -25.34
N THR A 27 15.02 -1.83 -25.90
CA THR A 27 15.96 -1.87 -27.01
C THR A 27 17.26 -2.60 -26.63
N LEU A 28 17.76 -2.40 -25.40
CA LEU A 28 18.93 -3.09 -24.87
C LEU A 28 18.70 -4.59 -24.68
N ILE A 29 17.49 -5.00 -24.28
CA ILE A 29 17.10 -6.43 -24.22
C ILE A 29 17.16 -7.01 -25.64
N SER A 30 16.49 -6.39 -26.61
CA SER A 30 16.43 -6.88 -27.99
C SER A 30 17.82 -6.97 -28.64
N SER A 31 18.69 -5.98 -28.44
CA SER A 31 20.05 -6.00 -28.98
C SER A 31 20.92 -7.10 -28.35
N THR A 32 20.83 -7.28 -27.03
CA THR A 32 21.56 -8.32 -26.29
C THR A 32 21.09 -9.71 -26.69
N VAL A 33 19.78 -9.95 -26.79
CA VAL A 33 19.20 -11.23 -27.23
C VAL A 33 19.65 -11.58 -28.65
N ARG A 34 19.64 -10.60 -29.56
CA ARG A 34 20.15 -10.79 -30.93
C ARG A 34 21.63 -11.20 -30.93
N ARG A 35 22.46 -10.52 -30.13
CA ARG A 35 23.89 -10.82 -30.03
C ARG A 35 24.15 -12.23 -29.48
N ILE A 36 23.42 -12.63 -28.45
CA ILE A 36 23.47 -14.01 -27.92
C ILE A 36 23.17 -15.01 -29.04
N GLY A 37 22.07 -14.83 -29.77
CA GLY A 37 21.68 -15.74 -30.85
C GLY A 37 22.64 -15.75 -32.05
N GLU A 38 23.43 -14.69 -32.27
CA GLU A 38 24.52 -14.67 -33.26
C GLU A 38 25.72 -15.51 -32.78
N LEU A 39 26.12 -15.36 -31.51
CA LEU A 39 27.22 -16.12 -30.91
C LEU A 39 26.89 -17.62 -30.78
N GLU A 40 25.66 -17.96 -30.40
CA GLU A 40 25.20 -19.36 -30.33
C GLU A 40 25.26 -20.04 -31.71
N ARG A 41 24.91 -19.33 -32.79
CA ARG A 41 25.06 -19.84 -34.16
C ARG A 41 26.53 -20.09 -34.55
N ILE A 42 27.46 -19.24 -34.09
CA ILE A 42 28.90 -19.44 -34.32
C ILE A 42 29.39 -20.71 -33.61
N ILE A 43 29.00 -20.92 -32.35
CA ILE A 43 29.33 -22.15 -31.60
C ILE A 43 28.76 -23.38 -32.28
N MET A 44 27.49 -23.34 -32.72
CA MET A 44 26.84 -24.49 -33.36
C MET A 44 27.56 -24.94 -34.63
N ASN A 45 28.12 -23.99 -35.39
CA ASN A 45 28.86 -24.29 -36.61
C ASN A 45 30.32 -24.74 -36.36
N ASN A 46 30.87 -24.45 -35.18
CA ASN A 46 32.25 -24.82 -34.83
C ASN A 46 32.37 -25.12 -33.31
N PRO A 47 31.88 -26.28 -32.86
CA PRO A 47 31.76 -26.59 -31.44
C PRO A 47 33.11 -26.81 -30.74
N ASP A 48 34.12 -27.30 -31.47
CA ASP A 48 35.44 -27.71 -30.95
C ASP A 48 36.56 -26.73 -31.32
N GLY A 49 36.24 -25.57 -31.89
CA GLY A 49 37.26 -24.57 -32.23
C GLY A 49 37.88 -23.92 -30.98
N ASP A 50 39.15 -23.53 -31.06
CA ASP A 50 39.91 -22.87 -29.97
C ASP A 50 39.22 -21.60 -29.40
N ARG A 51 38.26 -21.02 -30.14
CA ARG A 51 37.48 -19.84 -29.73
C ARG A 51 36.16 -20.19 -29.01
N GLY A 52 35.79 -21.47 -28.94
CA GLY A 52 34.51 -21.92 -28.42
C GLY A 52 34.29 -21.51 -26.95
N ASP A 53 35.30 -21.70 -26.10
CA ASP A 53 35.22 -21.36 -24.67
C ASP A 53 35.05 -19.86 -24.43
N ALA A 54 35.83 -19.03 -25.14
CA ALA A 54 35.70 -17.57 -25.04
C ALA A 54 34.30 -17.08 -25.48
N ILE A 55 33.69 -17.71 -26.49
CA ILE A 55 32.32 -17.35 -26.91
C ILE A 55 31.29 -17.81 -25.87
N ARG A 56 31.49 -18.95 -25.21
CA ARG A 56 30.61 -19.42 -24.13
C ARG A 56 30.64 -18.48 -22.92
N GLU A 57 31.83 -17.99 -22.55
CA GLU A 57 32.00 -16.98 -21.48
C GLU A 57 31.31 -15.66 -21.85
N GLU A 58 31.47 -15.18 -23.09
CA GLU A 58 30.77 -13.98 -23.57
C GLU A 58 29.24 -14.16 -23.55
N ILE A 59 28.73 -15.32 -23.97
CA ILE A 59 27.28 -15.62 -23.86
C ILE A 59 26.82 -15.60 -22.41
N ALA A 60 27.61 -16.14 -21.47
CA ALA A 60 27.27 -16.11 -20.05
C ALA A 60 27.16 -14.66 -19.53
N MET A 61 28.16 -13.81 -19.81
CA MET A 61 28.12 -12.38 -19.44
C MET A 61 26.94 -11.64 -20.09
N LEU A 62 26.64 -11.91 -21.37
CA LEU A 62 25.50 -11.28 -22.06
C LEU A 62 24.15 -11.72 -21.48
N ARG A 63 24.05 -12.95 -20.96
CA ARG A 63 22.83 -13.43 -20.28
C ARG A 63 22.63 -12.69 -18.97
N GLU A 64 23.68 -12.47 -18.18
CA GLU A 64 23.61 -11.65 -16.97
C GLU A 64 23.15 -10.21 -17.29
N ARG A 65 23.77 -9.57 -18.29
CA ARG A 65 23.34 -8.22 -18.75
C ARG A 65 21.91 -8.18 -19.26
N ARG A 66 21.46 -9.22 -19.96
CA ARG A 66 20.06 -9.34 -20.41
C ARG A 66 19.12 -9.36 -19.20
N ASP A 67 19.47 -10.09 -18.15
CA ASP A 67 18.65 -10.20 -16.95
C ASP A 67 18.58 -8.84 -16.23
N GLU A 68 19.71 -8.13 -16.10
CA GLU A 68 19.75 -6.74 -15.60
C GLU A 68 18.85 -5.79 -16.43
N HIS A 69 18.94 -5.84 -17.77
CA HIS A 69 18.09 -5.02 -18.64
C HIS A 69 16.61 -5.40 -18.53
N THR A 70 16.31 -6.69 -18.32
CA THR A 70 14.94 -7.19 -18.16
C THR A 70 14.33 -6.69 -16.86
N ASP A 71 15.07 -6.75 -15.75
CA ASP A 71 14.59 -6.25 -14.46
C ASP A 71 14.41 -4.73 -14.48
N ARG A 72 15.33 -4.01 -15.12
CA ARG A 72 15.19 -2.57 -15.37
C ARG A 72 13.94 -2.25 -16.19
N HIS A 73 13.71 -2.94 -17.30
CA HIS A 73 12.52 -2.74 -18.13
C HIS A 73 11.23 -3.01 -17.33
N ARG A 74 11.17 -4.11 -16.57
CA ARG A 74 10.03 -4.41 -15.69
C ARG A 74 9.77 -3.29 -14.69
N SER A 75 10.82 -2.80 -14.02
CA SER A 75 10.70 -1.67 -13.09
C SER A 75 10.15 -0.41 -13.76
N CYS A 76 10.65 -0.06 -14.95
CA CYS A 76 10.14 1.07 -15.73
C CYS A 76 8.66 0.87 -16.13
N CYS A 77 8.28 -0.31 -16.64
CA CYS A 77 6.90 -0.64 -16.99
C CYS A 77 5.97 -0.50 -15.78
N ASP A 78 6.36 -1.02 -14.63
CA ASP A 78 5.54 -0.98 -13.41
C ASP A 78 5.31 0.47 -12.93
N VAL A 79 6.35 1.31 -12.98
CA VAL A 79 6.26 2.74 -12.65
C VAL A 79 5.33 3.47 -13.64
N ASN A 80 5.51 3.25 -14.95
CA ASN A 80 4.67 3.88 -15.97
C ASN A 80 3.21 3.41 -15.87
N ALA A 81 2.97 2.14 -15.58
CA ALA A 81 1.63 1.60 -15.34
C ALA A 81 0.98 2.21 -14.10
N ALA A 82 1.73 2.36 -12.99
CA ALA A 82 1.24 3.02 -11.78
C ALA A 82 0.87 4.49 -12.02
N ILE A 83 1.68 5.21 -12.79
CA ILE A 83 1.41 6.60 -13.18
C ILE A 83 0.15 6.69 -14.05
N ARG A 84 0.04 5.88 -15.10
CA ARG A 84 -1.14 5.88 -15.99
C ARG A 84 -2.43 5.58 -15.22
N ARG A 85 -2.41 4.54 -14.37
CA ARG A 85 -3.54 4.18 -13.52
C ARG A 85 -3.93 5.33 -12.59
N TYR A 86 -2.96 5.99 -11.97
CA TYR A 86 -3.22 7.14 -11.12
C TYR A 86 -3.89 8.28 -11.90
N LEU A 87 -3.39 8.61 -13.09
CA LEU A 87 -3.97 9.66 -13.94
C LEU A 87 -5.39 9.31 -14.42
N GLU A 88 -5.69 8.04 -14.66
CA GLU A 88 -7.03 7.55 -15.00
C GLU A 88 -8.02 7.62 -13.85
N MET A 89 -7.54 7.46 -12.60
CA MET A 89 -8.37 7.56 -11.40
C MET A 89 -8.69 8.99 -10.98
N LEU A 90 -8.03 10.00 -11.56
CA LEU A 90 -8.31 11.39 -11.25
C LEU A 90 -9.67 11.82 -11.83
N PRO A 91 -10.49 12.57 -11.07
CA PRO A 91 -11.75 13.08 -11.59
C PRO A 91 -11.48 14.07 -12.73
N ALA A 92 -12.39 14.16 -13.71
CA ALA A 92 -12.20 14.95 -14.93
C ALA A 92 -11.98 16.46 -14.69
N ASN A 93 -12.39 16.96 -13.51
CA ASN A 93 -12.26 18.32 -13.03
C ASN A 93 -11.12 18.52 -12.02
N ALA A 94 -10.23 17.54 -11.82
CA ALA A 94 -9.05 17.72 -10.98
C ALA A 94 -8.14 18.81 -11.55
N VAL A 95 -7.84 19.83 -10.75
CA VAL A 95 -6.82 20.82 -11.06
C VAL A 95 -5.49 20.33 -10.50
N LEU A 96 -4.49 20.21 -11.36
CA LEU A 96 -3.16 19.72 -11.03
C LEU A 96 -2.17 20.86 -11.12
N SER A 97 -1.38 21.06 -10.07
CA SER A 97 -0.34 22.08 -9.98
C SER A 97 1.02 21.44 -9.71
N ASP A 98 2.08 22.15 -10.11
CA ASP A 98 3.46 21.72 -9.83
C ASP A 98 3.73 21.76 -8.33
N ALA A 99 4.22 20.64 -7.78
CA ALA A 99 4.70 20.58 -6.41
C ALA A 99 5.93 21.47 -6.24
N LYS A 100 6.07 22.04 -5.03
CA LYS A 100 7.27 22.81 -4.69
C LYS A 100 8.50 21.92 -4.76
N ARG A 101 9.43 22.24 -5.66
CA ARG A 101 10.71 21.51 -5.78
C ARG A 101 11.50 21.60 -4.48
N ILE A 102 11.76 20.46 -3.87
CA ILE A 102 12.60 20.36 -2.67
C ILE A 102 14.06 20.26 -3.15
N LYS A 103 14.90 21.19 -2.70
CA LYS A 103 16.34 21.10 -2.95
C LYS A 103 16.95 20.18 -1.90
N VAL A 104 17.14 18.91 -2.26
CA VAL A 104 17.81 17.93 -1.39
C VAL A 104 19.29 17.91 -1.71
N ARG A 105 20.13 17.81 -0.68
CA ARG A 105 21.57 17.58 -0.81
C ARG A 105 21.94 16.33 -0.02
N PRO A 106 22.80 15.44 -0.54
CA PRO A 106 23.33 14.33 0.25
C PRO A 106 24.08 14.88 1.47
N LYS A 107 24.18 14.08 2.54
CA LYS A 107 24.96 14.46 3.72
C LYS A 107 26.45 14.54 3.37
N THR A 108 27.22 15.27 4.18
CA THR A 108 28.67 15.38 3.97
C THR A 108 29.33 13.99 3.98
N GLY A 109 29.95 13.62 2.85
CA GLY A 109 30.62 12.33 2.66
C GLY A 109 29.73 11.19 2.16
N GLU A 110 28.43 11.42 1.94
CA GLU A 110 27.47 10.43 1.42
C GLU A 110 27.36 10.57 -0.12
N ASN A 111 27.40 9.45 -0.85
CA ASN A 111 27.07 9.46 -2.29
C ASN A 111 25.54 9.59 -2.50
N VAL A 112 25.10 10.03 -3.67
CA VAL A 112 23.66 10.16 -3.99
C VAL A 112 22.94 8.81 -3.89
N THR A 113 23.57 7.71 -4.30
CA THR A 113 23.02 6.36 -4.14
C THR A 113 22.79 5.98 -2.68
N GLU A 114 23.78 6.23 -1.83
CA GLU A 114 23.69 5.98 -0.38
C GLU A 114 22.60 6.84 0.28
N ALA A 115 22.46 8.09 -0.18
CA ALA A 115 21.40 8.99 0.27
C ALA A 115 20.01 8.47 -0.12
N VAL A 116 19.84 7.94 -1.34
CA VAL A 116 18.60 7.28 -1.77
C VAL A 116 18.31 6.05 -0.91
N ASP A 117 19.30 5.19 -0.67
CA ASP A 117 19.12 3.98 0.16
C ASP A 117 18.81 4.30 1.62
N ARG A 118 19.36 5.39 2.17
CA ARG A 118 18.97 5.92 3.48
C ARG A 118 17.50 6.31 3.50
N VAL A 119 17.04 7.10 2.53
CA VAL A 119 15.63 7.52 2.44
C VAL A 119 14.71 6.31 2.25
N ARG A 120 15.09 5.33 1.42
CA ARG A 120 14.34 4.06 1.23
C ARG A 120 14.19 3.27 2.52
N ARG A 121 15.24 3.17 3.34
CA ARG A 121 15.16 2.53 4.67
C ARG A 121 14.18 3.27 5.58
N ASP A 122 14.18 4.60 5.56
CA ASP A 122 13.24 5.40 6.35
C ASP A 122 11.80 5.24 5.87
N ILE A 123 11.57 5.14 4.55
CA ILE A 123 10.26 4.79 3.99
C ILE A 123 9.83 3.39 4.43
N GLY A 124 10.74 2.41 4.38
CA GLY A 124 10.47 1.04 4.87
C GLY A 124 10.04 1.01 6.33
N LYS A 125 10.67 1.81 7.21
CA LYS A 125 10.25 1.97 8.62
C LYS A 125 8.85 2.56 8.73
N LEU A 126 8.52 3.60 7.96
CA LEU A 126 7.20 4.22 7.97
C LEU A 126 6.11 3.28 7.44
N VAL A 127 6.41 2.45 6.44
CA VAL A 127 5.47 1.41 5.95
C VAL A 127 5.25 0.34 7.01
N ALA A 128 6.30 -0.11 7.69
CA ALA A 128 6.17 -1.06 8.80
C ALA A 128 5.35 -0.46 9.96
N GLU A 129 5.58 0.81 10.30
CA GLU A 129 4.82 1.52 11.31
C GLU A 129 3.34 1.67 10.92
N LYS A 130 3.06 2.03 9.66
CA LYS A 130 1.70 2.09 9.12
C LYS A 130 0.97 0.77 9.35
N PHE A 131 1.63 -0.35 9.00
CA PHE A 131 1.07 -1.68 9.19
C PHE A 131 0.81 -2.00 10.66
N GLN A 132 1.74 -1.65 11.57
CA GLN A 132 1.55 -1.82 13.02
C GLN A 132 0.36 -1.01 13.54
N VAL A 133 0.19 0.24 13.07
CA VAL A 133 -0.96 1.10 13.44
C VAL A 133 -2.27 0.55 12.87
N GLU A 134 -2.26 0.03 11.64
CA GLU A 134 -3.42 -0.65 11.03
C GLU A 134 -3.82 -1.91 11.80
N GLN A 135 -2.86 -2.63 12.38
CA GLN A 135 -3.10 -3.80 13.23
C GLN A 135 -3.30 -3.46 14.72
N ALA A 136 -3.19 -2.19 15.11
CA ALA A 136 -3.39 -1.79 16.49
C ALA A 136 -4.79 -2.19 16.97
N GLY A 137 -4.83 -2.87 18.12
CA GLY A 137 -6.05 -3.28 18.78
C GLY A 137 -6.78 -2.09 19.40
N LEU A 138 -8.04 -2.30 19.78
CA LEU A 138 -8.79 -1.30 20.53
C LEU A 138 -8.24 -1.20 21.97
N PRO A 139 -8.24 -0.02 22.58
CA PRO A 139 -8.00 0.15 24.01
C PRO A 139 -8.98 -0.69 24.84
N MET A 140 -8.51 -1.25 25.96
CA MET A 140 -9.33 -2.15 26.79
C MET A 140 -10.60 -1.48 27.31
N ASN A 141 -10.55 -0.19 27.63
CA ASN A 141 -11.73 0.60 28.00
C ASN A 141 -12.76 0.69 26.87
N GLU A 142 -12.34 0.80 25.61
CA GLU A 142 -13.25 0.78 24.46
C GLU A 142 -13.81 -0.62 24.20
N ILE A 143 -13.03 -1.67 24.45
CA ILE A 143 -13.50 -3.05 24.35
C ILE A 143 -14.60 -3.30 25.39
N SER A 144 -14.38 -2.93 26.66
CA SER A 144 -15.41 -2.99 27.70
C SER A 144 -16.63 -2.13 27.39
N ALA A 145 -16.44 -0.90 26.88
CA ALA A 145 -17.56 -0.05 26.47
C ALA A 145 -18.40 -0.71 25.36
N LYS A 146 -17.75 -1.24 24.31
CA LYS A 146 -18.43 -1.98 23.23
C LYS A 146 -19.12 -3.25 23.72
N ALA A 147 -18.53 -3.94 24.68
CA ALA A 147 -19.16 -5.11 25.30
C ALA A 147 -20.45 -4.71 26.04
N ARG A 148 -20.42 -3.63 26.82
CA ARG A 148 -21.62 -3.09 27.49
C ARG A 148 -22.69 -2.65 26.50
N ASP A 149 -22.32 -1.92 25.45
CA ASP A 149 -23.24 -1.51 24.38
C ASP A 149 -23.85 -2.71 23.65
N TRP A 150 -23.09 -3.80 23.50
CA TRP A 150 -23.59 -5.04 22.92
C TRP A 150 -24.57 -5.75 23.86
N ILE A 151 -24.24 -5.89 25.15
CA ILE A 151 -25.13 -6.47 26.17
C ILE A 151 -26.45 -5.69 26.25
N SER A 152 -26.40 -4.35 26.23
CA SER A 152 -27.61 -3.52 26.24
C SER A 152 -28.52 -3.81 25.05
N ARG A 153 -27.96 -3.90 23.83
CA ARG A 153 -28.71 -4.24 22.61
C ARG A 153 -29.28 -5.66 22.65
N CYS A 154 -28.51 -6.60 23.18
CA CYS A 154 -28.94 -7.98 23.39
C CYS A 154 -30.13 -8.06 24.37
N ALA A 155 -30.05 -7.34 25.49
CA ALA A 155 -31.13 -7.27 26.48
C ALA A 155 -32.41 -6.64 25.89
N GLU A 156 -32.29 -5.58 25.08
CA GLU A 156 -33.42 -4.97 24.38
C GLU A 156 -34.08 -5.93 23.38
N THR A 157 -33.28 -6.71 22.67
CA THR A 157 -33.76 -7.66 21.65
C THR A 157 -34.43 -8.87 22.31
N ALA A 158 -33.92 -9.35 23.44
CA ALA A 158 -34.41 -10.54 24.15
C ALA A 158 -35.58 -10.33 25.10
N ARG A 159 -36.38 -9.28 24.87
CA ARG A 159 -37.62 -9.09 25.62
C ARG A 159 -38.58 -10.26 25.35
N PRO A 160 -39.01 -11.00 26.38
CA PRO A 160 -39.92 -12.11 26.19
C PRO A 160 -41.30 -11.59 25.77
N GLN A 161 -41.94 -12.32 24.88
CA GLN A 161 -43.35 -12.16 24.61
C GLN A 161 -44.13 -12.96 25.65
N ILE A 162 -44.95 -12.26 26.44
CA ILE A 162 -45.82 -12.89 27.44
C ILE A 162 -47.22 -13.00 26.85
N THR A 163 -47.71 -14.21 26.73
CA THR A 163 -49.08 -14.52 26.34
C THR A 163 -49.83 -14.97 27.58
N ALA A 164 -50.76 -14.15 28.05
CA ALA A 164 -51.63 -14.47 29.18
C ALA A 164 -53.09 -14.39 28.72
N THR A 165 -53.71 -15.55 28.51
CA THR A 165 -55.13 -15.68 28.14
C THR A 165 -55.89 -16.37 29.27
N HIS A 166 -57.22 -16.51 29.15
CA HIS A 166 -58.04 -17.19 30.15
C HIS A 166 -57.61 -18.66 30.40
N ASN A 167 -57.02 -19.33 29.40
CA ASN A 167 -56.71 -20.76 29.46
C ASN A 167 -55.21 -21.08 29.39
N GLU A 168 -54.36 -20.12 29.07
CA GLU A 168 -52.94 -20.34 28.85
C GLU A 168 -52.09 -19.17 29.34
N PHE A 169 -51.00 -19.49 30.01
CA PHE A 169 -49.93 -18.58 30.35
C PHE A 169 -48.63 -19.11 29.75
N ALA A 170 -48.04 -18.37 28.82
CA ALA A 170 -46.81 -18.75 28.12
C ALA A 170 -45.85 -17.56 28.02
N ILE A 171 -44.55 -17.84 28.13
CA ILE A 171 -43.47 -16.87 27.95
C ILE A 171 -42.58 -17.41 26.83
N THR A 172 -42.45 -16.66 25.73
CA THR A 172 -41.63 -17.06 24.58
C THR A 172 -40.54 -16.03 24.30
N PHE A 173 -39.33 -16.51 24.05
CA PHE A 173 -38.22 -15.68 23.61
C PHE A 173 -38.05 -15.87 22.10
N ASN A 174 -38.48 -14.89 21.32
CA ASN A 174 -38.39 -14.91 19.86
C ASN A 174 -37.06 -14.30 19.37
N VAL A 175 -35.95 -14.69 20.00
CA VAL A 175 -34.61 -14.23 19.59
C VAL A 175 -33.79 -15.42 19.15
N TYR A 176 -33.38 -15.38 17.88
CA TYR A 176 -32.59 -16.43 17.26
C TYR A 176 -31.22 -15.90 16.89
N ASP A 177 -30.19 -16.74 17.05
CA ASP A 177 -28.84 -16.41 16.59
C ASP A 177 -28.83 -16.37 15.05
N GLN A 178 -28.63 -15.17 14.50
CA GLN A 178 -28.57 -14.93 13.05
C GLN A 178 -27.38 -15.64 12.36
N ARG A 179 -26.38 -16.08 13.13
CA ARG A 179 -25.19 -16.77 12.62
C ARG A 179 -25.35 -18.29 12.59
N ALA A 180 -26.35 -18.83 13.28
CA ALA A 180 -26.59 -20.26 13.32
C ALA A 180 -27.30 -20.72 12.05
N SER A 181 -26.83 -21.82 11.45
CA SER A 181 -27.47 -22.43 10.27
C SER A 181 -28.85 -23.03 10.57
N VAL A 182 -29.17 -23.22 11.85
CA VAL A 182 -30.46 -23.72 12.34
C VAL A 182 -30.98 -22.69 13.35
N PRO A 183 -32.29 -22.37 13.38
CA PRO A 183 -32.87 -21.46 14.37
C PRO A 183 -32.60 -21.95 15.79
N MET A 184 -31.60 -21.37 16.44
CA MET A 184 -31.27 -21.63 17.85
C MET A 184 -31.56 -20.36 18.66
N PRO A 185 -32.17 -20.48 19.85
CA PRO A 185 -32.34 -19.35 20.74
C PRO A 185 -31.00 -18.69 21.08
N ASP A 186 -30.93 -17.36 21.00
CA ASP A 186 -29.73 -16.63 21.42
C ASP A 186 -29.65 -16.58 22.95
N VAL A 187 -28.97 -17.58 23.52
CA VAL A 187 -28.79 -17.73 24.97
C VAL A 187 -28.10 -16.51 25.58
N ALA A 188 -27.16 -15.88 24.85
CA ALA A 188 -26.46 -14.72 25.37
C ALA A 188 -27.39 -13.51 25.49
N ALA A 189 -28.30 -13.33 24.52
CA ALA A 189 -29.31 -12.29 24.59
C ALA A 189 -30.31 -12.53 25.72
N ILE A 190 -30.77 -13.77 25.91
CA ILE A 190 -31.66 -14.13 27.04
C ILE A 190 -30.97 -13.84 28.38
N MET A 191 -29.69 -14.20 28.53
CA MET A 191 -28.93 -13.91 29.75
C MET A 191 -28.72 -12.41 29.97
N ALA A 192 -28.48 -11.65 28.90
CA ALA A 192 -28.38 -10.20 28.95
C ALA A 192 -29.70 -9.54 29.41
N PHE A 193 -30.84 -10.09 29.01
CA PHE A 193 -32.16 -9.63 29.47
C PHE A 193 -32.40 -9.95 30.96
N LEU A 194 -32.04 -11.16 31.41
CA LEU A 194 -32.31 -11.62 32.76
C LEU A 194 -31.44 -10.93 33.83
N ASP A 195 -30.14 -10.78 33.57
CA ASP A 195 -29.18 -10.19 34.52
C ASP A 195 -28.04 -9.47 33.77
N PRO A 196 -28.30 -8.26 33.23
CA PRO A 196 -27.33 -7.53 32.43
C PRO A 196 -26.09 -7.14 33.24
N GLU A 197 -26.24 -6.87 34.54
CA GLU A 197 -25.13 -6.45 35.42
C GLU A 197 -24.15 -7.60 35.67
N LYS A 198 -24.66 -8.79 36.00
CA LYS A 198 -23.81 -9.97 36.22
C LYS A 198 -23.11 -10.43 34.94
N LEU A 199 -23.81 -10.39 33.80
CA LEU A 199 -23.20 -10.70 32.51
C LEU A 199 -22.10 -9.68 32.15
N THR A 200 -22.36 -8.38 32.36
CA THR A 200 -21.36 -7.32 32.14
C THR A 200 -20.13 -7.53 33.00
N LYS A 201 -20.32 -7.75 34.31
CA LYS A 201 -19.22 -8.01 35.24
C LYS A 201 -18.38 -9.22 34.80
N ARG A 202 -19.03 -10.31 34.39
CA ARG A 202 -18.33 -11.52 33.97
C ARG A 202 -17.56 -11.32 32.67
N ILE A 203 -18.09 -10.56 31.72
CA ILE A 203 -17.39 -10.23 30.48
C ILE A 203 -16.21 -9.28 30.76
N ASP A 204 -16.37 -8.28 31.63
CA ASP A 204 -15.29 -7.39 32.03
C ASP A 204 -14.14 -8.19 32.69
N GLU A 205 -14.43 -9.15 33.58
CA GLU A 205 -13.42 -10.05 34.17
C GLU A 205 -12.66 -10.86 33.10
N VAL A 206 -13.36 -11.31 32.04
CA VAL A 206 -12.73 -12.04 30.93
C VAL A 206 -11.86 -11.10 30.09
N ILE A 207 -12.33 -9.88 29.82
CA ILE A 207 -11.57 -8.84 29.10
C ILE A 207 -10.29 -8.48 29.85
N GLU A 208 -10.36 -8.35 31.18
CA GLU A 208 -9.19 -8.06 32.02
C GLU A 208 -8.12 -9.17 31.97
N GLN A 209 -8.54 -10.42 31.76
CA GLN A 209 -7.64 -11.57 31.61
C GLN A 209 -7.06 -11.71 30.19
N MET A 210 -7.57 -10.96 29.21
CA MET A 210 -7.04 -11.01 27.84
C MET A 210 -5.61 -10.43 27.79
N PRO A 211 -4.72 -10.99 26.95
CA PRO A 211 -3.39 -10.43 26.75
C PRO A 211 -3.52 -9.00 26.20
N LYS A 212 -2.89 -8.05 26.90
CA LYS A 212 -2.91 -6.64 26.48
C LYS A 212 -2.20 -6.51 25.12
N PRO A 213 -2.85 -5.91 24.10
CA PRO A 213 -2.21 -5.74 22.81
C PRO A 213 -0.97 -4.84 22.97
N ARG A 214 0.10 -5.17 22.24
CA ARG A 214 1.36 -4.40 22.27
C ARG A 214 1.15 -2.92 21.90
N LEU A 215 0.21 -2.66 21.00
CA LEU A 215 -0.20 -1.33 20.59
C LEU A 215 -1.73 -1.26 20.61
N ALA A 216 -2.26 -0.41 21.46
CA ALA A 216 -3.69 -0.11 21.56
C ALA A 216 -3.92 1.35 21.17
N LEU A 217 -4.77 1.60 20.17
CA LEU A 217 -5.09 2.94 19.70
C LEU A 217 -6.59 3.05 19.50
N SER A 218 -7.19 4.12 20.01
CA SER A 218 -8.58 4.48 19.69
C SER A 218 -8.74 4.68 18.18
N ALA A 219 -9.97 4.59 17.67
CA ALA A 219 -10.25 4.83 16.26
C ALA A 219 -9.76 6.22 15.79
N GLU A 220 -9.93 7.25 16.63
CA GLU A 220 -9.47 8.61 16.34
C GLU A 220 -7.95 8.74 16.32
N GLN A 221 -7.27 8.16 17.32
CA GLN A 221 -5.80 8.16 17.38
C GLN A 221 -5.21 7.39 16.20
N LYS A 222 -5.81 6.25 15.84
CA LYS A 222 -5.43 5.46 14.67
C LYS A 222 -5.58 6.26 13.38
N ALA A 223 -6.74 6.89 13.16
CA ALA A 223 -6.97 7.73 11.98
C ALA A 223 -6.04 8.95 11.94
N LYS A 224 -5.75 9.58 13.07
CA LYS A 224 -4.76 10.67 13.17
C LYS A 224 -3.36 10.18 12.81
N ARG A 225 -2.91 9.09 13.43
CA ARG A 225 -1.56 8.55 13.19
C ARG A 225 -1.37 8.08 11.76
N LEU A 226 -2.38 7.44 11.15
CA LEU A 226 -2.32 7.04 9.75
C LEU A 226 -2.24 8.24 8.79
N ARG A 227 -2.91 9.35 9.11
CA ARG A 227 -2.77 10.60 8.33
C ARG A 227 -1.36 11.19 8.45
N GLU A 228 -0.81 11.21 9.66
CA GLU A 228 0.57 11.67 9.90
C GLU A 228 1.59 10.80 9.14
N ILE A 229 1.49 9.47 9.26
CA ILE A 229 2.38 8.55 8.55
C ILE A 229 2.24 8.72 7.03
N LYS A 230 1.02 8.87 6.51
CA LYS A 230 0.80 9.12 5.08
C LYS A 230 1.45 10.42 4.60
N HIS A 231 1.41 11.47 5.41
CA HIS A 231 2.09 12.73 5.11
C HIS A 231 3.61 12.55 5.08
N LEU A 232 4.18 11.93 6.13
CA LEU A 232 5.61 11.66 6.23
C LEU A 232 6.11 10.75 5.09
N LEU A 233 5.33 9.74 4.71
CA LEU A 233 5.64 8.89 3.55
C LEU A 233 5.75 9.71 2.27
N TYR A 234 4.77 10.56 1.99
CA TYR A 234 4.79 11.42 0.80
C TYR A 234 5.98 12.39 0.81
N GLU A 235 6.32 12.98 1.95
CA GLU A 235 7.50 13.85 2.09
C GLU A 235 8.80 13.10 1.79
N ARG A 236 8.95 11.87 2.32
CA ARG A 236 10.12 11.03 2.08
C ARG A 236 10.22 10.54 0.64
N GLU A 237 9.10 10.22 0.01
CA GLU A 237 9.07 9.85 -1.42
C GLU A 237 9.41 11.05 -2.31
N THR A 238 8.99 12.26 -1.93
CA THR A 238 9.39 13.49 -2.62
C THR A 238 10.89 13.76 -2.44
N GLU A 239 11.45 13.49 -1.25
CA GLU A 239 12.90 13.56 -0.99
C GLU A 239 13.66 12.53 -1.84
N GLU A 240 13.16 11.29 -1.94
CA GLU A 240 13.72 10.24 -2.79
C GLU A 240 13.75 10.66 -4.26
N GLU A 241 12.63 11.13 -4.82
CA GLU A 241 12.57 11.53 -6.23
C GLU A 241 13.48 12.73 -6.53
N ALA A 242 13.62 13.66 -5.59
CA ALA A 242 14.56 14.78 -5.74
C ALA A 242 16.02 14.28 -5.81
N LEU A 243 16.40 13.28 -5.02
CA LEU A 243 17.71 12.64 -5.08
C LEU A 243 17.91 11.82 -6.36
N ILE A 244 16.90 11.07 -6.81
CA ILE A 244 16.96 10.33 -8.08
C ILE A 244 17.13 11.31 -9.25
N SER A 245 16.39 12.41 -9.27
CA SER A 245 16.53 13.45 -10.29
C SER A 245 17.93 14.09 -10.27
N LEU A 246 18.50 14.31 -9.08
CA LEU A 246 19.88 14.78 -8.93
C LEU A 246 20.91 13.75 -9.46
N ALA A 247 20.69 12.46 -9.21
CA ALA A 247 21.54 11.40 -9.75
C ALA A 247 21.49 11.38 -11.29
N GLU A 248 20.30 11.49 -11.87
CA GLU A 248 20.10 11.57 -13.32
C GLU A 248 20.83 12.77 -13.93
N GLU A 249 20.79 13.94 -13.27
CA GLU A 249 21.55 15.13 -13.68
C GLU A 249 23.08 14.91 -13.64
N GLN A 250 23.56 14.00 -12.78
CA GLN A 250 24.96 13.60 -12.67
C GLN A 250 25.33 12.42 -13.58
N GLY A 251 24.40 11.95 -14.44
CA GLY A 251 24.60 10.80 -15.31
C GLY A 251 24.56 9.45 -14.59
N GLN A 252 24.17 9.41 -13.32
CA GLN A 252 23.92 8.18 -12.58
C GLN A 252 22.47 7.78 -12.73
N THR A 253 22.24 6.50 -13.00
CA THR A 253 20.89 5.99 -13.20
C THR A 253 20.48 5.18 -11.98
N ILE A 254 19.41 5.62 -11.32
CA ILE A 254 18.84 4.94 -10.15
C ILE A 254 17.41 4.57 -10.48
N ASP A 255 17.09 3.28 -10.37
CA ASP A 255 15.74 2.79 -10.67
C ASP A 255 14.75 3.28 -9.63
N ARG A 256 13.57 3.72 -10.10
CA ARG A 256 12.48 4.18 -9.23
C ARG A 256 11.73 3.00 -8.65
N ARG A 257 11.22 3.15 -7.43
CA ARG A 257 10.41 2.10 -6.80
C ARG A 257 9.01 2.06 -7.44
N PRO A 258 8.50 0.90 -7.84
CA PRO A 258 7.16 0.79 -8.43
C PRO A 258 6.04 1.10 -7.43
N THR A 259 6.33 1.07 -6.13
CA THR A 259 5.40 1.36 -5.05
C THR A 259 5.38 2.82 -4.61
N ALA A 260 6.26 3.68 -5.16
CA ALA A 260 6.30 5.10 -4.80
C ALA A 260 5.04 5.83 -5.30
N ASP A 261 4.56 6.82 -4.53
CA ASP A 261 3.38 7.59 -4.92
C ASP A 261 3.61 8.31 -6.25
N PRO A 262 2.77 8.07 -7.29
CA PRO A 262 2.90 8.72 -8.60
C PRO A 262 2.94 10.25 -8.53
N ARG A 263 2.31 10.85 -7.50
CA ARG A 263 2.36 12.29 -7.26
C ARG A 263 3.75 12.78 -6.89
N ALA A 264 4.48 12.00 -6.10
CA ALA A 264 5.86 12.34 -5.72
C ALA A 264 6.79 12.22 -6.93
N ILE A 265 6.65 11.15 -7.72
CA ILE A 265 7.45 10.92 -8.95
C ILE A 265 7.23 12.06 -9.97
N LEU A 266 5.97 12.45 -10.20
CA LEU A 266 5.63 13.50 -11.15
C LEU A 266 5.82 14.92 -10.62
N GLY A 267 6.04 15.07 -9.31
CA GLY A 267 6.08 16.38 -8.66
C GLY A 267 4.75 17.14 -8.79
N LEU A 268 3.64 16.48 -8.50
CA LEU A 268 2.29 17.04 -8.62
C LEU A 268 1.59 17.24 -7.27
N VAL A 269 0.78 18.28 -7.19
CA VAL A 269 -0.19 18.52 -6.12
C VAL A 269 -1.60 18.57 -6.73
N VAL A 270 -2.56 17.92 -6.08
CA VAL A 270 -3.97 17.96 -6.49
C VAL A 270 -4.67 19.06 -5.69
N ASP A 271 -5.04 20.14 -6.36
CA ASP A 271 -5.75 21.25 -5.73
C ASP A 271 -7.21 20.87 -5.50
N ARG A 272 -7.54 20.54 -4.25
CA ARG A 272 -8.92 20.19 -3.85
C ARG A 272 -9.83 21.40 -3.68
N SER A 273 -9.29 22.62 -3.70
CA SER A 273 -10.03 23.87 -3.51
C SER A 273 -11.07 24.15 -4.59
N GLY A 274 -10.92 23.56 -5.79
CA GLY A 274 -11.85 23.70 -6.91
C GLY A 274 -13.07 22.76 -6.87
N VAL A 275 -13.03 21.71 -6.05
CA VAL A 275 -14.16 20.77 -5.89
C VAL A 275 -15.05 21.26 -4.76
N ARG A 276 -15.65 22.44 -4.91
CA ARG A 276 -16.80 22.81 -4.07
C ARG A 276 -17.95 21.87 -4.45
N ALA A 277 -18.53 21.23 -3.42
CA ALA A 277 -19.64 20.29 -3.55
C ALA A 277 -20.74 20.85 -4.46
N ALA A 278 -20.85 20.29 -5.66
CA ALA A 278 -22.03 20.40 -6.50
C ALA A 278 -23.05 19.34 -6.06
#